data_AF-A0A9D2I8Z7-F1
#
_entry.id   AF-A0A9D2I8Z7-F1
#
_cell.length_a   1.000
_cell.length_b   1.000
_cell.length_c   1.000
_cell.angle_alpha   90.00
_cell.angle_beta   90.00
_cell.angle_gamma   90.00
#
_symmetry.space_group_name_H-M   'P 1'
#
loop_
_entity.id
_entity.type
_entity.pdbx_description
1 polymer ?
#
loop_
_entity_poly.entity_id
_entity_poly.type
_entity_poly.pdbx_seq_one_letter_code
_entity_poly.pdbx_strand_id
1 'polypeptide(L)' 'EKARRKVIWETYRHAVEKGDENVYFVDGERFYGDHDRELCSIDITHPNDIGFLRMADTLEPVIREALHMEA' A
#
# COMPACT_ATOMS: atom_id res chain seq x y z
N GLU A 1 16.28 -3.34 -1.97
CA GLU A 1 14.93 -2.83 -1.60
C GLU A 1 14.47 -1.68 -2.49
N LYS A 2 15.16 -0.53 -2.50
CA LYS A 2 14.81 0.67 -3.31
C LYS A 2 14.55 0.40 -4.80
N ALA A 3 15.30 -0.53 -5.41
CA ALA A 3 15.11 -0.89 -6.81
C ALA A 3 13.74 -1.52 -7.11
N ARG A 4 13.20 -2.36 -6.21
CA ARG A 4 11.87 -2.99 -6.41
C ARG A 4 10.75 -1.95 -6.31
N ARG A 5 10.83 -1.06 -5.33
CA ARG A 5 9.85 0.03 -5.17
C ARG A 5 9.89 0.99 -6.36
N LYS A 6 11.08 1.29 -6.89
CA LYS A 6 11.24 2.10 -8.10
C LYS A 6 10.50 1.49 -9.30
N VAL A 7 10.63 0.17 -9.52
CA VAL A 7 9.91 -0.52 -10.62
C VAL A 7 8.39 -0.37 -10.46
N ILE A 8 7.85 -0.55 -9.26
CA ILE A 8 6.40 -0.40 -9.00
C ILE A 8 5.96 1.05 -9.27
N TRP A 9 6.72 2.03 -8.78
CA TRP A 9 6.44 3.45 -9.00
C TRP A 9 6.49 3.85 -10.48
N GLU A 10 7.49 3.38 -11.22
CA GLU A 10 7.62 3.61 -12.66
C GLU A 10 6.47 2.97 -13.44
N THR A 11 6.01 1.79 -13.01
CA THR A 11 4.85 1.11 -13.61
C THR A 11 3.56 1.90 -13.41
N TYR A 12 3.32 2.38 -12.18
CA TYR A 12 2.20 3.27 -11.87
C TYR A 12 2.25 4.55 -12.71
N ARG A 13 3.39 5.24 -12.71
CA ARG A 13 3.56 6.49 -13.48
C ARG A 13 3.31 6.31 -14.97
N HIS A 14 3.81 5.22 -15.55
CA HIS A 14 3.61 4.92 -16.96
C HIS A 14 2.14 4.72 -17.32
N ALA A 15 1.33 4.14 -16.44
CA ALA A 15 -0.11 4.00 -16.65
C ALA A 15 -0.82 5.37 -16.60
N VAL A 16 -0.52 6.18 -15.59
CA VAL A 16 -1.05 7.55 -15.45
C VAL A 16 -0.66 8.43 -16.65
N GLU A 17 0.60 8.38 -17.08
CA GLU A 17 1.11 9.15 -18.23
C GLU A 17 0.46 8.73 -19.55
N LYS A 18 -0.15 7.54 -19.62
CA LYS A 18 -0.95 7.07 -20.76
C LYS A 18 -2.44 7.42 -20.67
N GLY A 19 -2.85 8.14 -19.62
CA GLY A 19 -4.23 8.57 -19.42
C GLY A 19 -5.12 7.53 -18.74
N ASP A 20 -4.54 6.53 -18.06
CA ASP A 20 -5.34 5.66 -17.19
C ASP A 20 -5.68 6.41 -15.89
N GLU A 21 -6.98 6.66 -15.69
CA GLU A 21 -7.51 7.35 -14.51
C GLU A 21 -7.90 6.37 -13.38
N ASN A 22 -7.83 5.05 -13.62
CA ASN A 22 -8.27 4.02 -12.66
C ASN A 22 -7.10 3.18 -12.14
N VAL A 23 -5.92 3.79 -12.01
CA VAL A 23 -4.72 3.19 -11.44
C VAL A 23 -4.31 3.97 -10.18
N TYR A 24 -4.05 3.25 -9.10
CA TYR A 24 -3.82 3.85 -7.78
C TYR A 24 -2.50 3.33 -7.19
N PHE A 25 -1.75 4.20 -6.52
CA PHE A 25 -0.49 3.84 -5.89
C PHE A 25 -0.66 3.68 -4.38
N VAL A 26 -0.23 2.55 -3.85
CA VAL A 26 -0.19 2.27 -2.40
C VAL A 26 1.26 2.18 -1.95
N ASP A 27 1.64 3.01 -0.98
CA ASP A 27 2.97 2.95 -0.38
C ASP A 27 3.06 1.86 0.69
N GLY A 28 3.43 0.65 0.26
CA GLY A 28 3.58 -0.50 1.15
C GLY A 28 4.64 -0.34 2.25
N GLU A 29 5.56 0.64 2.18
CA GLU A 29 6.49 0.92 3.28
C GLU A 29 5.74 1.37 4.55
N ARG A 30 4.56 1.99 4.38
CA ARG A 30 3.77 2.56 5.47
C ARG A 30 2.80 1.57 6.12
N PHE A 31 2.68 0.35 5.61
CA PHE A 31 1.72 -0.66 6.08
C PHE A 31 1.77 -0.96 7.57
N TYR A 32 2.94 -0.89 8.21
CA TYR A 32 3.08 -1.17 9.64
C TYR A 32 3.24 0.11 10.48
N GLY A 33 3.07 1.30 9.90
CA GLY A 33 3.28 2.58 10.59
C GLY A 33 4.73 2.85 10.99
N ASP A 34 4.97 3.90 11.77
CA ASP A 34 6.33 4.32 12.18
C ASP A 34 6.80 3.68 13.51
N HIS A 35 5.89 3.05 14.26
CA HIS A 35 6.13 2.46 15.58
C HIS A 35 5.66 1.01 15.64
N ASP A 36 6.25 0.17 16.49
CA ASP A 36 5.85 -1.23 16.75
C ASP A 36 5.77 -2.13 15.49
N ARG A 37 6.57 -1.83 14.46
CA ARG A 37 6.53 -2.55 13.18
C ARG A 37 6.94 -4.02 13.36
N GLU A 38 7.83 -4.29 14.29
CA GLU A 38 8.30 -5.62 14.66
C GLU A 38 7.20 -6.49 15.27
N LEU A 39 6.14 -5.89 15.81
CA LEU A 39 4.98 -6.61 16.35
C LEU A 39 3.97 -7.01 15.28
N CYS A 40 4.16 -6.60 14.03
CA CYS A 40 3.18 -6.79 12.95
C CYS A 40 3.35 -8.11 12.17
N SER A 41 4.37 -8.92 12.46
CA SER A 41 4.66 -10.15 11.72
C SER A 41 4.94 -11.34 12.63
N ILE A 42 4.55 -12.53 12.18
CA ILE A 42 4.81 -13.79 12.88
C ILE A 42 6.27 -14.23 12.66
N ASP A 43 6.77 -14.04 11.44
CA ASP A 43 8.01 -14.65 10.95
C ASP A 43 8.80 -13.72 10.01
N ILE A 44 8.67 -12.41 10.20
CA ILE A 44 9.21 -11.32 9.37
C ILE A 44 8.74 -11.29 7.90
N THR A 45 7.83 -12.19 7.50
CA THR A 45 7.28 -12.26 6.14
C THR A 45 5.76 -12.14 6.14
N HIS A 46 5.09 -12.91 6.98
CA HIS A 46 3.64 -12.99 7.06
C HIS A 46 3.10 -12.05 8.14
N PRO A 47 2.12 -11.17 7.84
CA PRO A 47 1.49 -10.33 8.84
C PRO A 47 0.71 -11.16 9.87
N ASN A 48 0.66 -10.70 11.12
CA ASN A 48 -0.29 -11.19 12.11
C ASN A 48 -1.54 -10.29 12.16
N ASP A 49 -2.41 -10.48 13.15
CA ASP A 49 -3.67 -9.73 13.27
C ASP A 49 -3.46 -8.20 13.28
N ILE A 50 -2.48 -7.70 14.06
CA ILE A 50 -2.16 -6.27 14.12
C ILE A 50 -1.54 -5.81 12.79
N GLY A 51 -0.69 -6.63 12.19
CA GLY A 51 -0.11 -6.34 10.87
C GLY A 51 -1.18 -6.19 9.79
N PHE A 52 -2.16 -7.09 9.74
CA PHE A 52 -3.29 -6.99 8.81
C PHE A 52 -4.18 -5.79 9.09
N LEU A 53 -4.44 -5.48 10.37
CA LEU A 53 -5.21 -4.30 10.74
C LEU A 53 -4.56 -3.01 10.21
N ARG A 54 -3.25 -2.82 10.42
CA ARG A 54 -2.53 -1.63 9.94
C ARG A 54 -2.41 -1.58 8.42
N MET A 55 -2.27 -2.74 7.77
CA MET A 55 -2.37 -2.84 6.31
C MET A 55 -3.74 -2.36 5.83
N ALA A 56 -4.82 -2.77 6.50
CA ALA A 56 -6.17 -2.34 6.18
C ALA A 56 -6.33 -0.82 6.35
N ASP A 57 -5.84 -0.22 7.43
CA ASP A 57 -5.87 1.24 7.64
C ASP A 57 -5.17 2.03 6.51
N THR A 58 -4.14 1.44 5.89
CA THR A 58 -3.42 2.06 4.77
C THR A 58 -4.16 1.84 3.43
N LEU A 59 -4.77 0.67 3.24
CA LEU A 59 -5.43 0.28 1.99
C LEU A 59 -6.84 0.83 1.85
N GLU A 60 -7.59 0.86 2.95
CA GLU A 60 -9.00 1.27 2.99
C GLU A 60 -9.26 2.62 2.31
N PRO A 61 -8.51 3.71 2.59
CA PRO A 61 -8.78 4.99 1.94
C PRO A 61 -8.55 4.95 0.43
N VAL A 62 -7.52 4.21 -0.03
CA VAL A 62 -7.22 4.05 -1.46
C VAL A 62 -8.28 3.21 -2.16
N ILE A 63 -8.79 2.17 -1.50
CA ILE A 63 -9.87 1.34 -2.05
C ILE A 63 -11.18 2.15 -2.12
N ARG A 64 -11.49 2.97 -1.11
CA ARG A 64 -12.65 3.86 -1.17
C ARG A 64 -12.57 4.86 -2.32
N GLU A 65 -11.41 5.48 -2.50
CA GLU A 65 -11.14 6.37 -3.63
C GLU A 65 -11.37 5.63 -4.96
N ALA A 66 -10.78 4.44 -5.10
CA ALA A 66 -10.89 3.61 -6.31
C ALA A 66 -12.30 3.13 -6.62
N LEU A 67 -13.16 3.00 -5.61
CA LEU A 67 -14.55 2.59 -5.75
C LEU A 67 -15.54 3.77 -5.74
N HIS A 68 -15.04 5.01 -5.71
CA HIS A 68 -15.86 6.22 -5.61
C HIS A 68 -16.85 6.19 -4.43
N MET A 69 -16.42 5.64 -3.30
CA MET A 69 -17.21 5.61 -2.08
C MET A 69 -17.07 6.95 -1.34
N GLU A 70 -18.19 7.59 -1.00
CA GLU A 70 -18.19 8.81 -0.19
C GLU A 70 -17.56 8.56 1.20
N ALA A 71 -16.91 9.60 1.74
CA ALA A 71 -16.27 9.61 3.05
C ALA A 71 -17.29 9.71 4.20
#